data_AF-A0A5N5F2G8-F1
#
_entry.id   AF-A0A5N5F2G8-F1
#
_cell.length_a   1.000
_cell.length_b   1.000
_cell.length_c   1.000
_cell.angle_alpha   90.00
_cell.angle_beta   90.00
_cell.angle_gamma   90.00
#
_symmetry.space_group_name_H-M   'P 1'
#
loop_
_entity.id
_entity.type
_entity.pdbx_description
1 polymer ?
#
loop_
_entity_poly.entity_id
_entity_poly.type
_entity_poly.pdbx_seq_one_letter_code
_entity_poly.pdbx_strand_id
1 'polypeptide(L)'
;MQCIVEDDKKTTVSISSSSCRYYLIPCFVLFDKSHELLNLVLNTLGSWITESSLLHVTGDLTHYATDISSMVDAVVFLLQLMHIDDKICQIISSFKAEIDYIMEGIRLLQSSEEISMTIEEKHKVQCAHGRLHNVTNTLHSEMQSV
;
A
#
# COMPACT_ATOMS: atom_id res chain seq x y z
N MET A 1 31.48 -27.43 -22.14
CA MET A 1 31.03 -26.29 -21.32
C MET A 1 29.59 -26.02 -21.73
N GLN A 2 28.63 -26.56 -20.99
CA GLN A 2 27.21 -26.48 -21.30
C GLN A 2 26.55 -25.84 -20.08
N CYS A 3 26.19 -24.57 -20.20
CA CYS A 3 25.45 -23.86 -19.15
C CYS A 3 24.02 -24.40 -19.14
N ILE A 4 23.75 -25.24 -18.14
CA ILE A 4 22.40 -25.54 -17.70
C ILE A 4 21.94 -24.29 -16.96
N VAL A 5 20.97 -23.58 -17.53
CA VAL A 5 20.23 -22.55 -16.81
C VAL A 5 19.31 -23.31 -15.87
N GLU A 6 19.74 -23.47 -14.61
CA GLU A 6 18.86 -23.88 -13.53
C GLU A 6 17.78 -22.80 -13.41
N ASP A 7 16.58 -23.21 -13.82
CA ASP A 7 15.29 -22.60 -13.58
C ASP A 7 15.12 -22.41 -12.07
N ASP A 8 15.62 -21.29 -11.54
CA ASP A 8 15.34 -20.88 -10.18
C ASP A 8 13.90 -20.39 -10.16
N LYS A 9 13.01 -21.37 -9.97
CA LYS A 9 11.60 -21.21 -9.65
C LYS A 9 11.49 -20.30 -8.42
N LYS A 10 11.51 -19.00 -8.67
CA LYS A 10 10.93 -18.02 -7.77
C LYS A 10 9.44 -18.25 -7.80
N THR A 11 9.06 -19.23 -7.00
CA THR A 11 7.71 -19.48 -6.52
C THR A 11 7.39 -18.30 -5.60
N THR A 12 7.29 -17.10 -6.17
CA THR A 12 6.63 -15.95 -5.54
C THR A 12 5.17 -16.33 -5.46
N VAL A 13 4.86 -17.11 -4.43
CA VAL A 13 3.59 -17.22 -3.74
C VAL A 13 2.43 -16.64 -4.55
N SER A 14 1.99 -17.40 -5.56
CA SER A 14 0.72 -17.19 -6.26
C SER A 14 -0.50 -17.40 -5.33
N ILE A 15 -0.24 -17.78 -4.07
CA ILE A 15 -1.21 -18.07 -3.02
C ILE A 15 -1.89 -16.78 -2.49
N SER A 16 -1.34 -15.59 -2.72
CA SER A 16 -1.87 -14.33 -2.17
C SER A 16 -3.06 -13.74 -2.94
N SER A 17 -3.28 -14.11 -4.21
CA SER A 17 -4.28 -13.43 -5.04
C SER A 17 -5.72 -13.92 -4.82
N SER A 18 -5.95 -15.21 -4.56
CA SER A 18 -7.30 -15.78 -4.48
C SER A 18 -7.94 -15.58 -3.10
N SER A 19 -7.23 -15.92 -2.02
CA SER A 19 -7.75 -15.78 -0.66
C SER A 19 -7.90 -14.32 -0.24
N CYS A 20 -6.97 -13.45 -0.62
CA CYS A 20 -7.08 -12.02 -0.30
C CYS A 20 -8.28 -11.39 -1.02
N ARG A 21 -8.46 -11.69 -2.32
CA ARG A 21 -9.65 -11.23 -3.08
C ARG A 21 -10.94 -11.74 -2.47
N TYR A 22 -10.98 -12.98 -1.99
CA TYR A 22 -12.17 -13.53 -1.32
C TYR A 22 -12.61 -12.68 -0.12
N TYR A 23 -11.67 -12.17 0.68
CA TYR A 23 -11.99 -11.30 1.82
C TYR A 23 -12.21 -9.83 1.43
N LEU A 24 -11.57 -9.33 0.36
CA LEU A 24 -11.66 -7.93 -0.05
C LEU A 24 -12.86 -7.60 -0.94
N ILE A 25 -13.35 -8.55 -1.75
CA ILE A 25 -14.53 -8.32 -2.60
C ILE A 25 -15.75 -7.83 -1.80
N PRO A 26 -16.11 -8.44 -0.66
CA PRO A 26 -17.18 -7.91 0.19
C PRO A 26 -16.92 -6.46 0.65
N CYS A 27 -15.67 -6.10 0.97
CA CYS A 27 -15.31 -4.74 1.36
C CYS A 27 -15.53 -3.75 0.21
N PHE A 28 -15.18 -4.13 -1.02
CA PHE A 28 -15.40 -3.28 -2.20
C PHE A 28 -16.89 -3.01 -2.44
N VAL A 29 -17.75 -4.02 -2.22
CA VAL A 29 -19.20 -3.82 -2.23
C VAL A 29 -19.62 -2.82 -1.14
N LEU A 30 -19.06 -2.91 0.07
CA LEU A 30 -19.36 -1.95 1.13
C LEU A 30 -18.88 -0.53 0.80
N PHE A 31 -17.72 -0.38 0.16
CA PHE A 31 -17.19 0.91 -0.28
C PHE A 31 -18.04 1.55 -1.37
N ASP A 32 -18.55 0.76 -2.33
CA ASP A 32 -19.54 1.24 -3.31
C ASP A 32 -20.82 1.74 -2.65
N LYS A 33 -21.26 1.12 -1.55
CA LYS A 33 -22.48 1.52 -0.83
C LYS A 33 -22.25 2.67 0.14
N SER A 34 -21.04 2.83 0.65
CA SER A 34 -20.70 3.85 1.63
C SER A 34 -19.32 4.44 1.34
N HIS A 35 -19.35 5.56 0.63
CA HIS A 35 -18.16 6.39 0.39
C HIS A 35 -17.57 6.93 1.70
N GLU A 36 -18.41 7.16 2.72
CA GLU A 36 -17.96 7.55 4.06
C GLU A 36 -17.15 6.44 4.74
N LEU A 37 -17.55 5.18 4.57
CA LEU A 37 -16.78 4.03 5.08
C LEU A 37 -15.41 3.95 4.38
N LEU A 38 -15.38 4.12 3.05
CA LEU A 38 -14.13 4.13 2.32
C LEU A 38 -13.22 5.28 2.79
N ASN A 39 -13.77 6.48 2.96
CA ASN A 39 -13.05 7.62 3.51
C ASN A 39 -12.42 7.31 4.87
N LEU A 40 -13.19 6.73 5.78
CA LEU A 40 -12.71 6.34 7.11
C LEU A 40 -11.57 5.33 7.00
N VAL A 41 -11.72 4.32 6.13
CA VAL A 41 -10.67 3.31 5.89
C VAL A 41 -9.41 3.97 5.35
N LEU A 42 -9.48 4.81 4.32
CA LEU A 42 -8.29 5.47 3.75
C LEU A 42 -7.58 6.36 4.77
N ASN A 43 -8.34 7.15 5.55
CA ASN A 43 -7.76 7.97 6.62
C ASN A 43 -7.09 7.12 7.71
N THR A 44 -7.69 5.97 8.07
CA THR A 44 -7.12 5.03 9.05
C THR A 44 -5.82 4.42 8.53
N LEU A 45 -5.77 4.03 7.25
CA LEU A 45 -4.56 3.48 6.64
C LEU A 45 -3.44 4.52 6.59
N GLY A 46 -3.78 5.77 6.26
CA GLY A 46 -2.82 6.87 6.30
C GLY A 46 -2.32 7.15 7.72
N SER A 47 -3.21 7.16 8.72
CA SER A 47 -2.81 7.37 10.12
C SER A 47 -1.89 6.27 10.62
N TRP A 48 -2.11 4.99 10.26
CA TRP A 48 -1.20 3.91 10.64
C TRP A 48 0.23 4.13 10.13
N ILE A 49 0.37 4.64 8.90
CA ILE A 49 1.68 4.94 8.31
C ILE A 49 2.32 6.13 9.03
N THR A 50 1.58 7.21 9.24
CA THR A 50 2.08 8.42 9.90
C THR A 50 2.38 8.19 11.39
N GLU A 51 1.52 7.50 12.13
CA GLU A 51 1.73 7.15 13.54
C GLU A 51 2.88 6.17 13.72
N SER A 52 3.05 5.19 12.82
CA SER A 52 4.23 4.32 12.85
C SER A 52 5.52 5.12 12.66
N SER A 53 5.46 6.22 11.91
CA SER A 53 6.60 7.12 11.76
C SER A 53 6.95 7.87 13.05
N LEU A 54 5.95 8.08 13.93
CA LEU A 54 6.08 8.75 15.22
C LEU A 54 6.42 7.78 16.37
N LEU A 55 5.83 6.59 16.41
CA LEU A 55 5.98 5.62 17.50
C LEU A 55 7.41 5.07 17.61
N HIS A 56 8.14 4.98 16.49
CA HIS A 56 9.53 4.52 16.51
C HIS A 56 10.49 5.51 17.21
N VAL A 57 10.05 6.77 17.41
CA VAL A 57 10.78 7.81 18.16
C VAL A 57 10.74 7.54 19.68
N THR A 58 9.69 6.86 20.16
CA THR A 58 9.44 6.64 21.60
C THR A 58 9.95 5.30 22.17
N GLY A 59 10.55 4.44 21.33
CA GLY A 59 11.38 3.31 21.79
C GLY A 59 10.69 2.11 22.45
N ASP A 60 9.36 2.08 22.53
CA ASP A 60 8.62 0.98 23.17
C ASP A 60 7.83 0.16 22.14
N LEU A 61 8.45 -0.88 21.56
CA LEU A 61 7.70 -1.86 20.76
C LEU A 61 8.35 -3.25 20.85
N THR A 62 8.10 -3.97 21.93
CA THR A 62 8.61 -5.34 22.12
C THR A 62 7.66 -6.48 21.76
N HIS A 63 6.40 -6.25 21.34
CA HIS A 63 5.48 -7.39 21.18
C HIS A 63 4.55 -7.45 19.97
N TYR A 64 4.53 -6.47 19.07
CA TYR A 64 3.69 -6.51 17.85
C TYR A 64 4.33 -5.79 16.65
N ALA A 65 5.66 -5.84 16.53
CA ALA A 65 6.36 -5.28 15.38
C ALA A 65 6.04 -6.10 14.12
N THR A 66 4.90 -5.84 13.50
CA THR A 66 4.74 -6.08 12.07
C THR A 66 5.76 -5.17 11.42
N ASP A 67 6.72 -5.74 10.68
CA ASP A 67 7.72 -5.00 9.92
C ASP A 67 7.02 -3.83 9.19
N ILE A 68 7.50 -2.61 9.41
CA ILE A 68 6.95 -1.37 8.82
C ILE A 68 6.76 -1.54 7.31
N SER A 69 7.71 -2.21 6.66
CA SER A 69 7.65 -2.48 5.24
C SER A 69 6.49 -3.41 4.86
N SER A 70 6.13 -4.37 5.72
CA SER A 70 4.96 -5.24 5.52
C SER A 70 3.65 -4.48 5.66
N MET A 71 3.55 -3.55 6.62
CA MET A 71 2.37 -2.69 6.75
C MET A 71 2.22 -1.81 5.49
N VAL A 72 3.28 -1.10 5.10
CA VAL A 72 3.27 -0.25 3.90
C VAL A 72 2.92 -1.07 2.65
N ASP A 73 3.51 -2.25 2.50
CA ASP A 73 3.22 -3.15 1.37
C ASP A 73 1.74 -3.56 1.33
N ALA A 74 1.15 -3.90 2.48
CA ALA A 74 -0.26 -4.26 2.56
C ALA A 74 -1.19 -3.10 2.19
N VAL A 75 -0.90 -1.87 2.65
CA VAL A 75 -1.66 -0.67 2.26
C VAL A 75 -1.57 -0.42 0.76
N VAL A 76 -0.36 -0.43 0.21
CA VAL A 76 -0.14 -0.21 -1.22
C VAL A 76 -0.80 -1.31 -2.06
N PHE A 77 -0.71 -2.57 -1.62
CA PHE A 77 -1.35 -3.70 -2.30
C PHE A 77 -2.87 -3.56 -2.32
N LEU A 78 -3.50 -3.14 -1.22
CA LEU A 78 -4.94 -2.88 -1.17
C LEU A 78 -5.34 -1.79 -2.18
N LEU A 79 -4.62 -0.67 -2.22
CA LEU A 79 -4.89 0.42 -3.17
C LEU A 79 -4.70 -0.02 -4.63
N GLN A 80 -3.71 -0.88 -4.90
CA GLN A 80 -3.55 -1.49 -6.22
C GLN A 80 -4.71 -2.40 -6.59
N LEU A 81 -5.24 -3.19 -5.66
CA LEU A 81 -6.42 -4.02 -5.92
C LEU A 81 -7.66 -3.18 -6.19
N MET A 82 -7.84 -2.07 -5.47
CA MET A 82 -8.92 -1.11 -5.71
C MET A 82 -8.81 -0.47 -7.10
N HIS A 83 -7.59 -0.12 -7.52
CA HIS A 83 -7.31 0.44 -8.85
C HIS A 83 -7.54 -0.56 -10.00
N ILE A 84 -7.34 -1.86 -9.77
CA ILE A 84 -7.56 -2.90 -10.79
C ILE A 84 -9.06 -3.17 -11.04
N ASP A 85 -9.93 -2.90 -10.06
CA ASP A 85 -11.37 -3.04 -10.22
C ASP A 85 -11.95 -1.74 -10.81
N ASP A 86 -12.43 -1.77 -12.06
CA ASP A 86 -12.89 -0.58 -12.79
C ASP A 86 -13.88 0.28 -12.01
N LYS A 87 -14.79 -0.36 -11.27
CA LYS A 87 -15.84 0.33 -10.52
C LYS A 87 -15.26 1.00 -9.29
N ILE A 88 -14.42 0.27 -8.55
CA ILE A 88 -13.76 0.83 -7.36
C ILE A 88 -12.73 1.88 -7.76
N CYS A 89 -12.05 1.71 -8.90
CA CYS A 89 -11.12 2.68 -9.47
C CYS A 89 -11.80 4.05 -9.61
N GLN A 90 -12.98 4.10 -10.23
CA GLN A 90 -13.76 5.33 -10.36
C GLN A 90 -14.12 5.96 -9.00
N ILE A 91 -14.42 5.13 -8.00
CA ILE A 91 -14.72 5.61 -6.65
C ILE A 91 -13.46 6.19 -6.00
N ILE A 92 -12.34 5.45 -5.98
CA ILE A 92 -11.10 5.91 -5.33
C ILE A 92 -10.49 7.13 -6.01
N SER A 93 -10.73 7.36 -7.30
CA SER A 93 -10.36 8.60 -8.00
C SER A 93 -10.93 9.86 -7.35
N SER A 94 -12.06 9.74 -6.65
CA SER A 94 -12.66 10.86 -5.90
C SER A 94 -12.01 11.13 -4.54
N PHE A 95 -11.18 10.20 -4.04
CA PHE A 95 -10.49 10.27 -2.73
C PHE A 95 -9.01 10.62 -2.86
N LYS A 96 -8.71 11.58 -3.75
CA LYS A 96 -7.33 11.97 -4.04
C LYS A 96 -6.60 12.48 -2.79
N ALA A 97 -7.26 13.29 -1.97
CA ALA A 97 -6.63 13.90 -0.79
C ALA A 97 -6.18 12.82 0.21
N GLU A 98 -6.97 11.77 0.37
CA GLU A 98 -6.69 10.65 1.26
C GLU A 98 -5.57 9.76 0.70
N ILE A 99 -5.53 9.54 -0.63
CA ILE A 99 -4.44 8.81 -1.28
C ILE A 99 -3.13 9.60 -1.22
N ASP A 100 -3.17 10.91 -1.45
CA ASP A 100 -2.02 11.80 -1.34
C ASP A 100 -1.51 11.86 0.11
N TYR A 101 -2.41 11.82 1.10
CA TYR A 101 -2.05 11.72 2.52
C TYR A 101 -1.28 10.43 2.83
N ILE A 102 -1.74 9.27 2.31
CA ILE A 102 -1.02 8.00 2.43
C ILE A 102 0.36 8.08 1.76
N MET A 103 0.44 8.64 0.55
CA MET A 103 1.69 8.82 -0.18
C MET A 103 2.69 9.65 0.62
N GLU A 104 2.22 10.78 1.17
CA GLU A 104 3.03 11.66 1.99
C GLU A 104 3.52 10.97 3.27
N GLY A 105 2.65 10.19 3.93
CA GLY A 105 3.05 9.37 5.09
C GLY A 105 4.20 8.42 4.76
N ILE A 106 4.15 7.75 3.61
CA ILE A 106 5.23 6.84 3.17
C ILE A 106 6.50 7.62 2.85
N ARG A 107 6.39 8.82 2.24
CA ARG A 107 7.54 9.68 1.96
C ARG A 107 8.22 10.14 3.24
N LEU A 108 7.45 10.59 4.23
CA LEU A 108 7.96 11.00 5.54
C LEU A 108 8.69 9.86 6.23
N LEU A 109 8.09 8.67 6.23
CA LEU A 109 8.67 7.44 6.75
C LEU A 109 10.06 7.16 6.14
N GLN A 110 10.22 7.31 4.82
CA GLN A 110 11.52 7.10 4.15
C GLN A 110 12.59 8.16 4.47
N SER A 111 12.14 9.39 4.73
CA SER A 111 13.02 10.54 5.02
C SER A 111 13.40 10.68 6.48
N SER A 112 12.69 10.01 7.39
CA SER A 112 12.95 10.12 8.82
C SER A 112 14.29 9.51 9.19
N GLU A 113 15.17 10.34 9.76
CA GLU A 113 16.44 9.89 10.35
C GLU A 113 16.23 9.23 11.71
N GLU A 114 15.09 9.50 12.37
CA GLU A 114 14.75 8.98 13.70
C GLU A 114 14.22 7.54 13.64
N ILE A 115 13.71 7.11 12.49
CA ILE A 115 13.21 5.75 12.29
C ILE A 115 14.35 4.85 11.82
N SER A 116 14.79 4.00 12.73
CA SER A 116 15.79 2.96 12.46
C SER A 116 15.20 1.85 11.59
N MET A 117 15.09 2.07 10.27
CA MET A 117 14.84 1.00 9.29
C MET A 117 16.16 0.37 8.84
N THR A 118 16.16 -0.96 8.69
CA THR A 118 17.26 -1.63 7.97
C THR A 118 17.30 -1.20 6.50
N ILE A 119 18.44 -1.39 5.84
CA ILE A 119 18.57 -1.12 4.39
C ILE A 119 17.53 -1.92 3.59
N GLU A 120 17.26 -3.16 4.00
CA GLU A 120 16.27 -4.02 3.35
C GLU A 120 14.84 -3.47 3.51
N GLU A 121 14.43 -3.09 4.72
CA GLU A 121 13.12 -2.48 4.98
C GLU A 121 12.95 -1.18 4.20
N LYS A 122 13.97 -0.32 4.22
CA LYS A 122 13.94 0.95 3.48
C LYS A 122 13.76 0.71 1.98
N HIS A 123 14.46 -0.27 1.40
CA HIS A 123 14.30 -0.64 0.01
C HIS A 123 12.88 -1.16 -0.30
N LYS A 124 12.31 -2.02 0.57
CA LYS A 124 10.93 -2.50 0.41
C LYS A 124 9.91 -1.36 0.44
N VAL A 125 10.05 -0.43 1.38
CA VAL A 125 9.20 0.77 1.49
C VAL A 125 9.35 1.66 0.25
N GLN A 126 10.55 1.81 -0.30
CA GLN A 126 10.79 2.53 -1.56
C GLN A 126 10.11 1.86 -2.75
N CYS A 127 10.20 0.53 -2.87
CA CYS A 127 9.50 -0.22 -3.91
C CYS A 127 7.98 -0.06 -3.81
N ALA A 128 7.42 -0.14 -2.61
CA ALA A 128 5.99 0.05 -2.37
C ALA A 128 5.54 1.48 -2.72
N HIS A 129 6.33 2.50 -2.36
CA HIS A 129 6.07 3.88 -2.75
C HIS A 129 6.04 4.07 -4.27
N GLY A 130 7.00 3.49 -5.00
CA GLY A 130 7.01 3.52 -6.47
C GLY A 130 5.77 2.85 -7.10
N ARG A 131 5.31 1.74 -6.51
CA ARG A 131 4.06 1.07 -6.91
C ARG A 131 2.82 1.93 -6.70
N LEU A 132 2.74 2.64 -5.56
CA LEU A 132 1.64 3.55 -5.27
C LEU A 132 1.65 4.76 -6.22
N HIS A 133 2.83 5.31 -6.50
CA HIS A 133 2.98 6.44 -7.43
C HIS A 133 2.42 6.11 -8.83
N ASN A 134 2.60 4.89 -9.32
CA ASN A 134 2.02 4.45 -10.58
C ASN A 134 0.48 4.42 -10.55
N VAL A 135 -0.12 3.99 -9.43
CA VAL A 135 -1.58 4.04 -9.22
C VAL A 135 -2.05 5.49 -9.25
N THR A 136 -1.43 6.36 -8.45
CA THR A 136 -1.81 7.78 -8.35
C THR A 136 -1.72 8.50 -9.70
N ASN A 137 -0.66 8.27 -10.49
CA ASN A 137 -0.52 8.89 -11.81
C ASN A 137 -1.59 8.45 -12.80
N THR A 138 -2.03 7.19 -12.72
CA THR A 138 -3.09 6.66 -13.58
C THR A 138 -4.43 7.30 -13.22
N LEU A 139 -4.75 7.34 -11.92
CA LEU A 139 -5.95 8.03 -11.41
C LEU A 139 -6.00 9.52 -11.83
N HIS A 140 -4.85 10.20 -11.83
CA HIS A 140 -4.75 11.60 -12.27
C HIS A 140 -4.93 11.80 -13.77
N SER A 141 -4.56 10.81 -14.58
CA SER A 141 -4.61 10.90 -16.05
C SER A 141 -6.03 10.64 -16.58
N GLU A 142 -6.79 9.76 -15.94
CA GLU A 142 -8.16 9.43 -16.35
C GLU A 142 -9.15 10.61 -16.21
N MET A 143 -8.86 11.55 -15.31
CA MET A 143 -9.70 12.74 -15.10
C MET A 143 -9.50 13.85 -16.14
N GLN A 144 -8.39 13.85 -16.89
CA GLN A 144 -8.15 14.85 -17.94
C GLN A 144 -8.82 14.49 -19.28
N SER A 145 -9.46 13.31 -19.36
CA SER A 145 -10.09 12.78 -20.57
C SER A 145 -11.63 12.92 -20.61
N VAL A 146 -12.24 13.64 -19.66
CA VAL A 146 -13.70 13.90 -19.61
C VAL A 146 -14.00 15.36 -19.90
#